data_AF-A0A971IXR5-F1
#
_entry.id   AF-A0A971IXR5-F1
#
_cell.length_a   1.000
_cell.length_b   1.000
_cell.length_c   1.000
_cell.angle_alpha   90.00
_cell.angle_beta   90.00
_cell.angle_gamma   90.00
#
_symmetry.space_group_name_H-M   'P 1'
#
loop_
_entity.id
_entity.type
_entity.pdbx_description
1 polymer ?
#
loop_
_entity_poly.entity_id
_entity_poly.type
_entity_poly.pdbx_seq_one_letter_code
_entity_poly.pdbx_strand_id
1 'polypeptide(L)'
;MRKIFTLIFILSSLISFGQNSSIEDLWKLYNSQDLSSVIEQAKPLLENDPNNTDLNLLMGRSHIDQADYKNAIPYLESTVKNDNNNSWRKAWALVYLGTCHFMLQDYDNSKKATKACFDLNVTKNATQYAYRGILLFGFDDFYKDWIIVESDNFRFHFQNMSDSDIKSYISSREETFLKINQFFNSKLPKKIDFFVWESREDAKNLFKANLGFADPVFCIVHSHYQQTKGHEMTHVISNYSTKVVARTGLINEGVAVCFDQTNQNKEQIVKDWLKANDKKISIGEIWANWKNYTEDLTYPLSGLFVKELIDTFGKEKFIEFFSNQTYENAKLVFGASLDEVIKEFENKVNT
;
A
#
# COMPACT_ATOMS: atom_id res chain seq x y z
N MET A 1 -13.94 17.76 -56.60
CA MET A 1 -13.80 18.27 -55.21
C MET A 1 -14.79 17.63 -54.23
N ARG A 2 -16.11 17.76 -54.41
CA ARG A 2 -17.12 17.22 -53.47
C ARG A 2 -17.01 15.70 -53.20
N LYS A 3 -16.73 14.87 -54.21
CA LYS A 3 -16.52 13.41 -54.07
C LYS A 3 -15.24 13.02 -53.30
N ILE A 4 -14.18 13.83 -53.36
CA ILE A 4 -12.92 13.57 -52.64
C ILE A 4 -13.11 13.85 -51.15
N PHE A 5 -13.80 14.95 -50.80
CA PHE A 5 -14.15 15.25 -49.41
C PHE A 5 -15.04 14.18 -48.76
N THR A 6 -16.02 13.64 -49.49
CA THR A 6 -16.88 12.55 -48.95
C THR A 6 -16.09 11.25 -48.73
N LEU A 7 -15.15 10.91 -49.61
CA LEU A 7 -14.32 9.71 -49.45
C LEU A 7 -13.36 9.84 -48.25
N ILE A 8 -12.75 11.02 -48.06
CA ILE A 8 -11.90 11.33 -46.90
C ILE A 8 -12.71 11.26 -45.60
N PHE A 9 -13.93 11.81 -45.58
CA PHE A 9 -14.81 11.75 -44.41
C PHE A 9 -15.22 10.32 -44.03
N ILE A 10 -15.54 9.48 -45.01
CA ILE A 10 -15.90 8.07 -44.77
C ILE A 10 -14.69 7.29 -44.25
N LEU A 11 -13.50 7.50 -44.83
CA LEU A 11 -12.26 6.87 -44.33
C LEU A 11 -11.94 7.32 -42.89
N SER A 12 -12.03 8.62 -42.59
CA SER A 12 -11.78 9.12 -41.23
C SER A 12 -12.80 8.61 -40.22
N SER A 13 -14.07 8.44 -40.60
CA SER A 13 -15.07 7.86 -39.71
C SER A 13 -14.81 6.38 -39.44
N LEU A 14 -14.44 5.59 -40.46
CA LEU A 14 -14.15 4.16 -40.29
C LEU A 14 -12.90 3.93 -39.41
N ILE A 15 -11.87 4.78 -39.56
CA ILE A 15 -10.67 4.74 -38.73
C ILE A 15 -11.01 5.11 -37.28
N SER A 16 -11.82 6.15 -37.06
CA SER A 16 -12.24 6.56 -35.72
C SER A 16 -13.13 5.51 -35.02
N PHE A 17 -14.05 4.86 -35.74
CA PHE A 17 -14.85 3.77 -35.20
C PHE A 17 -14.02 2.51 -34.90
N GLY A 18 -13.06 2.15 -35.76
CA GLY A 18 -12.16 1.01 -35.52
C GLY A 18 -11.23 1.22 -34.33
N GLN A 19 -10.65 2.41 -34.18
CA GLN A 19 -9.77 2.75 -33.07
C GLN A 19 -10.49 2.73 -31.71
N ASN A 20 -11.75 3.19 -31.65
CA ASN A 20 -12.55 3.11 -30.43
C ASN A 20 -12.81 1.67 -29.99
N SER A 21 -13.12 0.75 -30.92
CA SER A 21 -13.28 -0.68 -30.61
C SER A 21 -11.99 -1.30 -30.07
N SER A 22 -10.83 -0.97 -30.65
CA SER A 22 -9.55 -1.48 -30.17
C SER A 22 -9.21 -0.97 -28.76
N ILE A 23 -9.49 0.29 -28.46
CA ILE A 23 -9.26 0.86 -27.11
C ILE A 23 -10.18 0.18 -26.07
N GLU A 24 -11.44 -0.09 -26.40
CA GLU A 24 -12.35 -0.83 -25.51
C GLU A 24 -11.84 -2.24 -25.18
N ASP A 25 -11.25 -2.94 -26.15
CA ASP A 25 -10.67 -4.26 -25.92
C ASP A 25 -9.43 -4.20 -25.02
N LEU A 26 -8.59 -3.16 -25.16
CA LEU A 26 -7.48 -2.92 -24.24
C LEU A 26 -7.96 -2.66 -22.80
N TRP A 27 -9.08 -1.94 -22.61
CA TRP A 27 -9.66 -1.77 -21.29
C TRP A 27 -10.17 -3.08 -20.68
N LYS A 28 -10.70 -4.01 -21.50
CA LYS A 28 -11.08 -5.34 -21.02
C LYS A 28 -9.86 -6.12 -20.54
N LEU A 29 -8.76 -6.09 -21.29
CA LEU A 29 -7.48 -6.72 -20.89
C LEU A 29 -6.93 -6.13 -19.60
N TYR A 30 -6.97 -4.80 -19.47
CA TYR A 30 -6.57 -4.11 -18.25
C TYR A 30 -7.42 -4.55 -17.06
N ASN A 31 -8.74 -4.63 -17.22
CA ASN A 31 -9.66 -5.08 -16.17
C ASN A 31 -9.44 -6.56 -15.78
N SER A 32 -8.99 -7.41 -16.72
CA SER A 32 -8.57 -8.79 -16.43
C SER A 32 -7.15 -8.92 -15.89
N GLN A 33 -6.48 -7.80 -15.58
CA GLN A 33 -5.09 -7.75 -15.10
C GLN A 33 -4.04 -8.32 -16.07
N ASP A 34 -4.38 -8.41 -17.36
CA ASP A 34 -3.43 -8.80 -18.40
C ASP A 34 -2.67 -7.57 -18.93
N LEU A 35 -1.90 -6.96 -18.02
CA LEU A 35 -1.20 -5.69 -18.26
C LEU A 35 -0.12 -5.82 -19.35
N SER A 36 0.50 -6.99 -19.48
CA SER A 36 1.50 -7.25 -20.52
C SER A 36 0.87 -7.20 -21.91
N SER A 37 -0.30 -7.83 -22.11
CA SER A 37 -1.03 -7.76 -23.37
C SER A 37 -1.52 -6.34 -23.69
N VAL A 38 -1.94 -5.57 -22.67
CA VAL A 38 -2.30 -4.15 -22.87
C VAL A 38 -1.11 -3.38 -23.46
N ILE A 39 0.08 -3.53 -22.85
CA ILE A 39 1.28 -2.83 -23.29
C ILE A 39 1.71 -3.28 -24.70
N GLU A 40 1.66 -4.57 -25.00
CA GLU A 40 2.03 -5.10 -26.30
C GLU A 40 1.10 -4.60 -27.41
N GLN A 41 -0.21 -4.63 -27.18
CA GLN A 41 -1.22 -4.27 -28.18
C GLN A 41 -1.41 -2.76 -28.33
N ALA A 42 -1.14 -1.95 -27.29
CA ALA A 42 -1.23 -0.50 -27.36
C ALA A 42 -0.07 0.14 -28.14
N LYS A 43 1.12 -0.49 -28.17
CA LYS A 43 2.31 0.02 -28.88
C LYS A 43 2.05 0.37 -30.36
N PRO A 44 1.58 -0.56 -31.23
CA PRO A 44 1.35 -0.23 -32.64
C PRO A 44 0.23 0.81 -32.82
N LEU A 45 -0.71 0.94 -31.88
CA LEU A 45 -1.73 1.98 -31.94
C LEU A 45 -1.13 3.37 -31.64
N LEU A 46 -0.21 3.45 -30.68
CA LEU A 46 0.55 4.67 -30.37
C LEU A 46 1.58 5.03 -31.43
N GLU A 47 2.13 4.07 -32.17
CA GLU A 47 2.97 4.36 -33.35
C GLU A 47 2.17 5.11 -34.43
N ASN A 48 0.89 4.78 -34.60
CA ASN A 48 -0.01 5.43 -35.56
C ASN A 48 -0.59 6.76 -35.04
N ASP A 49 -0.87 6.85 -33.73
CA ASP A 49 -1.41 8.05 -33.08
C ASP A 49 -0.69 8.34 -31.75
N PRO A 50 0.54 8.92 -31.79
CA PRO A 50 1.39 9.07 -30.60
C PRO A 50 0.82 9.98 -29.51
N ASN A 51 -0.08 10.90 -29.88
CA ASN A 51 -0.65 11.89 -28.97
C ASN A 51 -2.02 11.45 -28.43
N ASN A 52 -2.46 10.22 -28.72
CA ASN A 52 -3.73 9.72 -28.25
C ASN A 52 -3.78 9.67 -26.71
N THR A 53 -4.60 10.52 -26.10
CA THR A 53 -4.66 10.66 -24.64
C THR A 53 -5.19 9.42 -23.93
N ASP A 54 -6.06 8.63 -24.56
CA ASP A 54 -6.58 7.38 -23.98
C ASP A 54 -5.52 6.28 -23.94
N LEU A 55 -4.86 6.05 -25.07
CA LEU A 55 -3.81 5.04 -25.17
C LEU A 55 -2.62 5.36 -24.27
N ASN A 56 -2.19 6.63 -24.24
CA ASN A 56 -1.13 7.08 -23.34
C ASN A 56 -1.51 6.93 -21.86
N LEU A 57 -2.74 7.28 -21.48
CA LEU A 57 -3.21 7.05 -20.10
C LEU A 57 -3.22 5.57 -19.75
N LEU A 58 -3.71 4.72 -20.65
CA LEU A 58 -3.78 3.28 -20.43
C LEU A 58 -2.40 2.62 -20.32
N MET A 59 -1.44 3.04 -21.15
CA MET A 59 -0.03 2.64 -21.05
C MET A 59 0.58 3.05 -19.72
N GLY A 60 0.42 4.32 -19.33
CA GLY A 60 0.93 4.83 -18.06
C GLY A 60 0.38 4.06 -16.86
N ARG A 61 -0.92 3.78 -16.85
CA ARG A 61 -1.58 2.97 -15.82
C ARG A 61 -1.05 1.54 -15.76
N SER A 62 -0.89 0.91 -16.92
CA SER A 62 -0.42 -0.48 -17.01
C SER A 62 1.01 -0.62 -16.48
N HIS A 63 1.89 0.33 -16.81
CA HIS A 63 3.25 0.37 -16.23
C HIS A 63 3.23 0.57 -14.71
N ILE A 64 2.38 1.46 -14.17
CA ILE A 64 2.25 1.66 -12.71
C ILE A 64 1.81 0.39 -11.99
N ASP A 65 0.81 -0.30 -12.53
CA ASP A 65 0.28 -1.53 -11.92
C ASP A 65 1.31 -2.68 -11.97
N GLN A 66 2.32 -2.56 -12.83
CA GLN A 66 3.53 -3.42 -12.85
C GLN A 66 4.70 -2.85 -11.99
N ALA A 67 4.46 -1.79 -11.22
CA ALA A 67 5.46 -1.04 -10.45
C ALA A 67 6.60 -0.43 -11.30
N ASP A 68 6.38 -0.23 -12.60
CA ASP A 68 7.33 0.38 -13.53
C ASP A 68 7.07 1.89 -13.66
N TYR A 69 7.26 2.61 -12.56
CA TYR A 69 6.97 4.04 -12.45
C TYR A 69 7.75 4.88 -13.45
N LYS A 70 9.00 4.48 -13.76
CA LYS A 70 9.87 5.22 -14.68
C LYS A 70 9.34 5.22 -16.11
N ASN A 71 8.90 4.06 -16.61
CA ASN A 71 8.36 3.98 -17.96
C ASN A 71 6.93 4.51 -18.05
N ALA A 72 6.19 4.57 -16.94
CA ALA A 72 4.86 5.18 -16.91
C ALA A 72 4.87 6.69 -17.19
N ILE A 73 5.83 7.42 -16.62
CA ILE A 73 5.91 8.90 -16.68
C ILE A 73 5.74 9.48 -18.10
N PRO A 74 6.52 9.08 -19.13
CA PRO A 74 6.44 9.72 -20.45
C PRO A 74 5.05 9.61 -21.08
N TYR A 75 4.34 8.50 -20.87
CA TYR A 75 2.97 8.35 -21.38
C TYR A 75 2.00 9.25 -20.61
N LEU A 76 2.12 9.35 -19.30
CA LEU A 76 1.25 10.21 -18.49
C LEU A 76 1.49 11.69 -18.78
N GLU A 77 2.75 12.11 -18.96
CA GLU A 77 3.10 13.47 -19.41
C GLU A 77 2.51 13.77 -20.78
N SER A 78 2.56 12.82 -21.72
CA SER A 78 1.92 12.93 -23.03
C SER A 78 0.41 13.16 -22.91
N THR A 79 -0.27 12.40 -22.03
CA THR A 79 -1.71 12.60 -21.75
C THR A 79 -1.98 14.01 -21.21
N VAL A 80 -1.21 14.48 -20.22
CA VAL A 80 -1.41 15.81 -19.63
C VAL A 80 -1.18 16.93 -20.65
N LYS A 81 -0.16 16.79 -21.49
CA LYS A 81 0.21 17.76 -22.52
C LYS A 81 -0.81 17.85 -23.65
N ASN A 82 -1.35 16.72 -24.08
CA ASN A 82 -2.23 16.64 -25.26
C ASN A 82 -3.73 16.75 -24.91
N ASP A 83 -4.11 16.66 -23.62
CA ASP A 83 -5.47 16.93 -23.16
C ASP A 83 -5.72 18.44 -22.94
N ASN A 84 -6.16 19.10 -24.01
CA ASN A 84 -6.47 20.53 -24.03
C ASN A 84 -7.78 20.90 -23.31
N ASN A 85 -8.67 19.93 -23.06
CA ASN A 85 -10.00 20.19 -22.51
C ASN A 85 -10.04 20.01 -20.99
N ASN A 86 -8.89 19.74 -20.35
CA ASN A 86 -8.83 19.41 -18.93
C ASN A 86 -9.80 18.27 -18.59
N SER A 87 -9.79 17.20 -19.39
CA SER A 87 -10.74 16.10 -19.19
C SER A 87 -10.38 15.23 -17.98
N TRP A 88 -11.23 14.25 -17.69
CA TRP A 88 -10.95 13.24 -16.67
C TRP A 88 -9.63 12.51 -16.91
N ARG A 89 -9.18 12.37 -18.17
CA ARG A 89 -7.91 11.72 -18.53
C ARG A 89 -6.73 12.49 -17.97
N LYS A 90 -6.71 13.82 -18.15
CA LYS A 90 -5.71 14.71 -17.55
C LYS A 90 -5.68 14.62 -16.03
N ALA A 91 -6.86 14.63 -15.39
CA ALA A 91 -6.95 14.52 -13.94
C ALA A 91 -6.33 13.21 -13.43
N TRP A 92 -6.69 12.07 -14.02
CA TRP A 92 -6.09 10.79 -13.64
C TRP A 92 -4.61 10.67 -14.02
N ALA A 93 -4.18 11.21 -15.15
CA ALA A 93 -2.77 11.26 -15.50
C ALA A 93 -1.94 12.04 -14.47
N LEU A 94 -2.45 13.15 -13.95
CA LEU A 94 -1.81 13.92 -12.87
C LEU A 94 -1.77 13.14 -11.55
N VAL A 95 -2.84 12.41 -11.18
CA VAL A 95 -2.82 11.49 -10.02
C VAL A 95 -1.67 10.49 -10.17
N TYR A 96 -1.60 9.83 -11.31
CA TYR A 96 -0.62 8.79 -11.58
C TYR A 96 0.81 9.34 -11.66
N LEU A 97 1.02 10.54 -12.22
CA LEU A 97 2.31 11.23 -12.17
C LEU A 97 2.73 11.53 -10.73
N GLY A 98 1.81 12.04 -9.90
CA GLY A 98 2.04 12.26 -8.47
C GLY A 98 2.55 11.00 -7.78
N THR A 99 1.89 9.87 -8.01
CA THR A 99 2.30 8.55 -7.52
C THR A 99 3.65 8.11 -8.06
N CYS A 100 3.89 8.18 -9.37
CA CYS A 100 5.17 7.77 -9.97
C CYS A 100 6.35 8.53 -9.37
N HIS A 101 6.24 9.86 -9.31
CA HIS A 101 7.29 10.70 -8.76
C HIS A 101 7.50 10.41 -7.26
N PHE A 102 6.43 10.20 -6.49
CA PHE A 102 6.56 9.83 -5.07
C PHE A 102 7.32 8.51 -4.89
N MET A 103 6.95 7.49 -5.68
CA MET A 103 7.59 6.17 -5.62
C MET A 103 9.04 6.20 -6.09
N LEU A 104 9.39 7.14 -6.97
CA LEU A 104 10.76 7.40 -7.41
C LEU A 104 11.52 8.38 -6.50
N GLN A 105 10.92 8.81 -5.39
CA GLN A 105 11.49 9.77 -4.43
C GLN A 105 11.76 11.17 -5.03
N ASP A 106 11.06 11.52 -6.10
CA ASP A 106 11.02 12.86 -6.70
C ASP A 106 9.86 13.67 -6.09
N TYR A 107 10.05 14.06 -4.82
CA TYR A 107 9.00 14.65 -4.00
C TYR A 107 8.48 15.99 -4.55
N ASP A 108 9.33 16.79 -5.19
CA ASP A 108 8.93 18.09 -5.76
C ASP A 108 7.97 17.93 -6.94
N ASN A 109 8.28 17.05 -7.89
CA ASN A 109 7.39 16.80 -9.02
C ASN A 109 6.13 16.04 -8.59
N SER A 110 6.24 15.17 -7.58
CA SER A 110 5.09 14.53 -6.96
C SER A 110 4.13 15.55 -6.35
N LYS A 111 4.64 16.52 -5.57
CA LYS A 111 3.86 17.61 -5.00
C LYS A 111 3.19 18.46 -6.07
N LYS A 112 3.93 18.85 -7.12
CA LYS A 112 3.40 19.62 -8.25
C LYS A 112 2.26 18.89 -8.96
N ALA A 113 2.45 17.62 -9.33
CA ALA A 113 1.45 16.85 -10.06
C ALA A 113 0.20 16.59 -9.22
N THR A 114 0.37 16.20 -7.96
CA THR A 114 -0.74 15.96 -7.01
C THR A 114 -1.54 17.24 -6.78
N LYS A 115 -0.86 18.38 -6.53
CA LYS A 115 -1.53 19.68 -6.36
C LYS A 115 -2.24 20.11 -7.64
N ALA A 116 -1.60 19.95 -8.80
CA ALA A 116 -2.23 20.26 -10.09
C ALA A 116 -3.50 19.46 -10.31
N CYS A 117 -3.54 18.17 -9.94
CA CYS A 117 -4.78 17.39 -10.00
C CYS A 117 -5.86 17.93 -9.05
N PHE A 118 -5.49 18.24 -7.81
CA PHE A 118 -6.43 18.78 -6.83
C PHE A 118 -7.03 20.11 -7.29
N ASP A 119 -6.20 21.04 -7.76
CA ASP A 119 -6.63 22.35 -8.25
C ASP A 119 -7.47 22.23 -9.54
N LEU A 120 -7.16 21.25 -10.41
CA LEU A 120 -7.90 21.00 -11.64
C LEU A 120 -9.38 20.65 -11.36
N ASN A 121 -9.63 19.89 -10.29
CA ASN A 121 -10.95 19.59 -9.74
C ASN A 121 -12.02 19.10 -10.74
N VAL A 122 -11.61 18.35 -11.77
CA VAL A 122 -12.52 17.92 -12.86
C VAL A 122 -13.42 16.75 -12.47
N THR A 123 -12.93 15.82 -11.64
CA THR A 123 -13.74 14.69 -11.16
C THR A 123 -13.58 14.53 -9.66
N LYS A 124 -14.69 14.28 -8.94
CA LYS A 124 -14.69 14.09 -7.49
C LYS A 124 -13.69 13.01 -7.04
N ASN A 125 -13.63 11.89 -7.76
CA ASN A 125 -12.77 10.77 -7.38
C ASN A 125 -11.28 11.13 -7.51
N ALA A 126 -10.86 11.73 -8.63
CA ALA A 126 -9.46 12.13 -8.81
C ALA A 126 -9.07 13.26 -7.83
N THR A 127 -9.94 14.25 -7.60
CA THR A 127 -9.71 15.31 -6.62
C THR A 127 -9.53 14.75 -5.22
N GLN A 128 -10.40 13.82 -4.80
CA GLN A 128 -10.31 13.20 -3.48
C GLN A 128 -9.05 12.34 -3.34
N TYR A 129 -8.66 11.62 -4.39
CA TYR A 129 -7.41 10.86 -4.40
C TYR A 129 -6.21 11.78 -4.26
N ALA A 130 -6.15 12.86 -5.05
CA ALA A 130 -5.09 13.85 -4.96
C ALA A 130 -5.04 14.52 -3.58
N TYR A 131 -6.19 14.89 -3.01
CA TYR A 131 -6.26 15.46 -1.66
C TYR A 131 -5.74 14.48 -0.60
N ARG A 132 -6.13 13.21 -0.66
CA ARG A 132 -5.57 12.17 0.23
C ARG A 132 -4.06 12.07 0.05
N GLY A 133 -3.56 12.12 -1.18
CA GLY A 133 -2.13 12.14 -1.48
C GLY A 133 -1.43 13.35 -0.87
N ILE A 134 -2.01 14.55 -0.94
CA ILE A 134 -1.45 15.76 -0.33
C ILE A 134 -1.23 15.58 1.18
N LEU A 135 -2.21 15.00 1.87
CA LEU A 135 -2.10 14.74 3.31
C LEU A 135 -1.11 13.61 3.61
N LEU A 136 -1.26 12.48 2.93
CA LEU A 136 -0.50 11.25 3.20
C LEU A 136 0.98 11.40 2.83
N PHE A 137 1.32 12.13 1.76
CA PHE A 137 2.69 12.30 1.29
C PHE A 137 3.42 13.46 1.98
N GLY A 138 2.76 14.17 2.90
CA GLY A 138 3.36 15.30 3.61
C GLY A 138 3.46 16.58 2.78
N PHE A 139 2.55 16.78 1.81
CA PHE A 139 2.60 17.95 0.91
C PHE A 139 1.74 19.12 1.36
N ASP A 140 0.83 18.90 2.32
CA ASP A 140 0.03 19.95 2.95
C ASP A 140 0.92 20.98 3.67
N ASP A 141 0.48 22.24 3.72
CA ASP A 141 1.22 23.30 4.40
C ASP A 141 1.35 23.06 5.91
N PHE A 142 0.52 22.20 6.49
CA PHE A 142 0.69 21.70 7.86
C PHE A 142 2.09 21.11 8.12
N TYR A 143 2.72 20.50 7.12
CA TYR A 143 4.04 19.87 7.24
C TYR A 143 5.22 20.82 6.98
N LYS A 144 4.97 22.09 6.62
CA LYS A 144 6.00 22.99 6.08
C LYS A 144 7.19 23.21 7.02
N ASP A 145 6.95 23.13 8.34
CA ASP A 145 7.95 23.38 9.38
C ASP A 145 8.50 22.08 9.99
N TRP A 146 8.12 20.92 9.45
CA TRP A 146 8.58 19.63 9.94
C TRP A 146 10.05 19.39 9.56
N ILE A 147 10.81 18.82 10.48
CA ILE A 147 12.22 18.50 10.27
C ILE A 147 12.31 17.20 9.48
N ILE A 148 13.02 17.23 8.36
CA ILE A 148 13.21 16.07 7.50
C ILE A 148 14.65 15.56 7.62
N VAL A 149 14.80 14.29 7.96
CA VAL A 149 16.11 13.63 8.07
C VAL A 149 16.07 12.28 7.39
N GLU A 150 17.04 12.02 6.53
CA GLU A 150 17.19 10.72 5.87
C GLU A 150 18.25 9.86 6.55
N SER A 151 17.99 8.56 6.54
CA SER A 151 18.93 7.51 6.90
C SER A 151 18.96 6.46 5.78
N ASP A 152 19.50 5.27 6.05
CA ASP A 152 19.67 4.23 5.03
C ASP A 152 18.34 3.70 4.51
N ASN A 153 17.40 3.39 5.42
CA ASN A 153 16.12 2.75 5.08
C ASN A 153 14.91 3.68 5.18
N PHE A 154 15.10 4.90 5.70
CA PHE A 154 14.00 5.82 6.02
C PHE A 154 14.25 7.25 5.54
N ARG A 155 13.14 7.94 5.29
CA ARG A 155 13.02 9.39 5.25
C ARG A 155 12.07 9.80 6.37
N PHE A 156 12.62 10.31 7.46
CA PHE A 156 11.84 10.73 8.62
C PHE A 156 11.33 12.15 8.45
N HIS A 157 10.11 12.39 8.92
CA HIS A 157 9.50 13.70 9.02
C HIS A 157 9.07 13.90 10.47
N PHE A 158 9.70 14.80 11.20
CA PHE A 158 9.42 15.06 12.61
C PHE A 158 8.58 16.31 12.78
N GLN A 159 7.44 16.17 13.46
CA GLN A 159 6.60 17.31 13.82
C GLN A 159 7.34 18.29 14.75
N ASN A 160 7.92 17.73 15.80
CA ASN A 160 8.68 18.46 16.81
C ASN A 160 9.49 17.45 17.61
N MET A 161 10.82 17.60 17.61
CA MET A 161 11.74 16.74 18.35
C MET A 161 13.11 17.43 18.43
N SER A 162 13.82 17.29 19.56
CA SER A 162 15.17 17.84 19.71
C SER A 162 16.19 17.08 18.86
N ASP A 163 17.28 17.73 18.42
CA ASP A 163 18.33 17.09 17.61
C ASP A 163 18.93 15.82 18.26
N SER A 164 19.08 15.81 19.60
CA SER A 164 19.59 14.64 20.33
C SER A 164 18.59 13.48 20.32
N ASP A 165 17.29 13.78 20.45
CA ASP A 165 16.23 12.78 20.43
C ASP A 165 16.04 12.22 19.02
N ILE A 166 16.13 13.07 17.98
CA ILE A 166 16.05 12.65 16.58
C ILE A 166 17.09 11.58 16.28
N LYS A 167 18.36 11.80 16.65
CA LYS A 167 19.44 10.82 16.42
C LYS A 167 19.14 9.47 17.06
N SER A 168 18.73 9.51 18.33
CA SER A 168 18.40 8.29 19.09
C SER A 168 17.18 7.57 18.51
N TYR A 169 16.18 8.34 18.08
CA TYR A 169 14.97 7.82 17.44
C TYR A 169 15.32 7.09 16.13
N ILE A 170 16.05 7.75 15.23
CA ILE A 170 16.49 7.20 13.95
C ILE A 170 17.27 5.91 14.16
N SER A 171 18.31 5.93 15.01
CA SER A 171 19.13 4.73 15.27
C SER A 171 18.28 3.56 15.77
N SER A 172 17.31 3.82 16.64
CA SER A 172 16.43 2.76 17.15
C SER A 172 15.52 2.17 16.06
N ARG A 173 15.03 2.98 15.11
CA ARG A 173 14.13 2.53 14.04
C ARG A 173 14.89 1.81 12.94
N GLU A 174 16.13 2.22 12.65
CA GLU A 174 17.04 1.50 11.77
C GLU A 174 17.38 0.10 12.32
N GLU A 175 17.72 0.00 13.61
CA GLU A 175 17.95 -1.30 14.25
C GLU A 175 16.70 -2.19 14.19
N THR A 176 15.53 -1.62 14.48
CA THR A 176 14.25 -2.34 14.40
C THR A 176 13.97 -2.82 12.97
N PHE A 177 14.20 -1.98 11.95
CA PHE A 177 14.05 -2.35 10.53
C PHE A 177 14.95 -3.54 10.17
N LEU A 178 16.23 -3.49 10.52
CA LEU A 178 17.18 -4.56 10.20
C LEU A 178 16.76 -5.89 10.83
N LYS A 179 16.31 -5.88 12.08
CA LYS A 179 15.81 -7.08 12.78
C LYS A 179 14.57 -7.68 12.12
N ILE A 180 13.60 -6.84 11.75
CA ILE A 180 12.37 -7.29 11.08
C ILE A 180 12.71 -7.81 9.68
N ASN A 181 13.50 -7.05 8.92
CA ASN A 181 13.83 -7.40 7.55
C ASN A 181 14.80 -8.60 7.44
N GLN A 182 15.53 -8.95 8.49
CA GLN A 182 16.25 -10.23 8.56
C GLN A 182 15.30 -11.43 8.40
N PHE A 183 14.09 -11.34 8.96
CA PHE A 183 13.06 -12.36 8.77
C PHE A 183 12.42 -12.27 7.37
N PHE A 184 11.94 -11.11 6.95
CA PHE A 184 11.17 -11.01 5.69
C PHE A 184 12.03 -10.99 4.42
N ASN A 185 13.29 -10.57 4.51
CA ASN A 185 14.22 -10.39 3.40
C ASN A 185 13.60 -9.59 2.23
N SER A 186 12.86 -8.54 2.58
CA SER A 186 12.11 -7.72 1.63
C SER A 186 13.01 -6.70 0.96
N LYS A 187 12.76 -6.48 -0.32
CA LYS A 187 13.35 -5.39 -1.10
C LYS A 187 12.28 -4.33 -1.36
N LEU A 188 12.31 -3.27 -0.57
CA LEU A 188 11.36 -2.16 -0.73
C LEU A 188 11.69 -1.35 -2.00
N PRO A 189 10.68 -0.78 -2.68
CA PRO A 189 10.87 0.02 -3.89
C PRO A 189 11.52 1.39 -3.62
N LYS A 190 11.46 1.86 -2.38
CA LYS A 190 12.04 3.13 -1.89
C LYS A 190 12.25 3.07 -0.37
N LYS A 191 12.89 4.09 0.21
CA LYS A 191 12.94 4.29 1.66
C LYS A 191 11.52 4.43 2.24
N ILE A 192 11.32 4.09 3.50
CA ILE A 192 10.04 4.32 4.18
C ILE A 192 9.94 5.80 4.57
N ASP A 193 8.88 6.47 4.11
CA ASP A 193 8.52 7.82 4.59
C ASP A 193 7.84 7.68 5.96
N PHE A 194 8.57 8.02 7.02
CA PHE A 194 8.14 7.81 8.41
C PHE A 194 7.82 9.14 9.08
N PHE A 195 6.53 9.44 9.21
CA PHE A 195 6.01 10.63 9.85
C PHE A 195 5.90 10.41 11.36
N VAL A 196 6.70 11.17 12.12
CA VAL A 196 6.81 11.11 13.58
C VAL A 196 6.05 12.28 14.18
N TRP A 197 4.88 11.97 14.71
CA TRP A 197 3.95 12.94 15.28
C TRP A 197 4.23 13.14 16.77
N GLU A 198 4.12 14.38 17.21
CA GLU A 198 4.05 14.76 18.63
C GLU A 198 2.58 14.84 19.09
N SER A 199 1.70 15.42 18.27
CA SER A 199 0.30 15.66 18.60
C SER A 199 -0.63 14.66 17.93
N ARG A 200 -1.28 13.83 18.76
CA ARG A 200 -2.38 12.96 18.29
C ARG A 200 -3.60 13.76 17.84
N GLU A 201 -3.84 14.91 18.46
CA GLU A 201 -4.97 15.78 18.13
C GLU A 201 -4.79 16.43 16.76
N ASP A 202 -3.56 16.85 16.42
CA ASP A 202 -3.28 17.40 15.09
C ASP A 202 -3.51 16.34 14.01
N ALA A 203 -3.02 15.12 14.23
CA ALA A 203 -3.27 14.02 13.31
C ALA A 203 -4.76 13.71 13.15
N LYS A 204 -5.53 13.71 14.25
CA LYS A 204 -6.98 13.53 14.22
C LYS A 204 -7.67 14.67 13.47
N ASN A 205 -7.20 15.90 13.61
CA ASN A 205 -7.75 17.04 12.92
C ASN A 205 -7.45 17.01 11.42
N LEU A 206 -6.25 16.58 11.03
CA LEU A 206 -5.81 16.50 9.64
C LEU A 206 -6.42 15.30 8.90
N PHE A 207 -6.27 14.08 9.45
CA PHE A 207 -6.69 12.84 8.79
C PHE A 207 -8.11 12.40 9.12
N LYS A 208 -8.73 12.96 10.18
CA LYS A 208 -9.99 12.43 10.75
C LYS A 208 -9.85 10.96 11.20
N ALA A 209 -8.64 10.54 11.54
CA ALA A 209 -8.29 9.19 11.95
C ALA A 209 -7.25 9.20 13.09
N ASN A 210 -7.12 8.09 13.81
CA ASN A 210 -6.10 7.91 14.84
C ASN A 210 -4.73 7.62 14.20
N LEU A 211 -3.65 8.00 14.90
CA LEU A 211 -2.27 7.63 14.54
C LEU A 211 -1.94 6.17 14.82
N GLY A 212 -0.90 5.67 14.16
CA GLY A 212 -0.54 4.25 14.16
C GLY A 212 -1.20 3.59 12.96
N PHE A 213 -0.74 4.01 11.77
CA PHE A 213 -1.11 3.34 10.53
C PHE A 213 0.05 3.36 9.55
N ALA A 214 0.02 2.40 8.63
CA ALA A 214 0.92 2.32 7.49
C ALA A 214 0.13 2.29 6.18
N ASP A 215 0.74 2.83 5.11
CA ASP A 215 0.33 2.59 3.74
C ASP A 215 1.47 1.86 3.00
N PRO A 216 1.46 0.51 3.00
CA PRO A 216 2.56 -0.28 2.45
C PRO A 216 2.80 -0.04 0.96
N VAL A 217 1.77 0.28 0.18
CA VAL A 217 1.89 0.53 -1.27
C VAL A 217 2.82 1.71 -1.54
N PHE A 218 2.78 2.72 -0.68
CA PHE A 218 3.61 3.91 -0.78
C PHE A 218 4.85 3.88 0.14
N CYS A 219 5.06 2.80 0.89
CA CYS A 219 6.08 2.74 1.95
C CYS A 219 5.96 3.89 2.96
N ILE A 220 4.76 4.14 3.47
CA ILE A 220 4.49 5.25 4.41
C ILE A 220 4.10 4.70 5.79
N VAL A 221 4.56 5.37 6.84
CA VAL A 221 4.12 5.18 8.23
C VAL A 221 3.78 6.53 8.85
N HIS A 222 2.59 6.65 9.46
CA HIS A 222 2.23 7.76 10.33
C HIS A 222 2.07 7.26 11.77
N SER A 223 3.00 7.67 12.63
CA SER A 223 3.07 7.15 13.99
C SER A 223 3.40 8.24 15.00
N HIS A 224 2.79 8.15 16.17
CA HIS A 224 3.17 9.00 17.31
C HIS A 224 4.55 8.58 17.83
N TYR A 225 5.39 9.51 18.27
CA TYR A 225 6.77 9.21 18.68
C TYR A 225 6.90 8.13 19.77
N GLN A 226 5.88 7.98 20.62
CA GLN A 226 5.82 6.95 21.68
C GLN A 226 5.19 5.62 21.26
N GLN A 227 4.70 5.48 20.03
CA GLN A 227 4.16 4.20 19.56
C GLN A 227 5.26 3.15 19.43
N THR A 228 4.82 1.90 19.29
CA THR A 228 5.70 0.75 19.15
C THR A 228 6.65 0.96 17.96
N LYS A 229 7.87 0.44 18.10
CA LYS A 229 8.89 0.64 17.08
C LYS A 229 8.56 -0.15 15.82
N GLY A 230 8.10 -1.40 15.99
CA GLY A 230 8.01 -2.36 14.90
C GLY A 230 6.65 -2.52 14.23
N HIS A 231 5.52 -2.21 14.88
CA HIS A 231 4.19 -2.62 14.39
C HIS A 231 3.89 -2.09 12.99
N GLU A 232 3.85 -0.77 12.82
CA GLU A 232 3.51 -0.16 11.53
C GLU A 232 4.55 -0.45 10.44
N MET A 233 5.84 -0.44 10.79
CA MET A 233 6.89 -0.74 9.80
C MET A 233 6.86 -2.20 9.37
N THR A 234 6.39 -3.12 10.21
CA THR A 234 6.22 -4.53 9.83
C THR A 234 5.23 -4.65 8.70
N HIS A 235 4.10 -3.93 8.73
CA HIS A 235 3.13 -3.93 7.63
C HIS A 235 3.77 -3.49 6.30
N VAL A 236 4.68 -2.51 6.33
CA VAL A 236 5.40 -2.08 5.13
C VAL A 236 6.38 -3.16 4.67
N ILE A 237 7.24 -3.65 5.56
CA ILE A 237 8.27 -4.65 5.23
C ILE A 237 7.63 -5.94 4.71
N SER A 238 6.70 -6.53 5.46
CA SER A 238 6.07 -7.81 5.11
C SER A 238 5.27 -7.73 3.82
N ASN A 239 4.75 -6.56 3.44
CA ASN A 239 4.05 -6.39 2.15
C ASN A 239 4.94 -6.67 0.93
N TYR A 240 6.26 -6.49 1.07
CA TYR A 240 7.23 -6.75 0.01
C TYR A 240 8.03 -8.05 0.20
N SER A 241 7.60 -8.94 1.10
CA SER A 241 8.20 -10.27 1.24
C SER A 241 7.63 -11.28 0.23
N THR A 242 6.38 -11.09 -0.19
CA THR A 242 5.68 -11.94 -1.15
C THR A 242 4.53 -11.18 -1.80
N LYS A 243 4.00 -11.67 -2.93
CA LYS A 243 2.82 -11.08 -3.56
C LYS A 243 1.58 -11.47 -2.76
N VAL A 244 1.06 -10.53 -1.97
CA VAL A 244 -0.14 -10.75 -1.16
C VAL A 244 -1.38 -10.76 -2.05
N VAL A 245 -2.14 -11.85 -1.97
CA VAL A 245 -3.41 -12.11 -2.67
C VAL A 245 -4.60 -11.86 -1.74
N ALA A 246 -4.51 -12.29 -0.49
CA ALA A 246 -5.58 -12.11 0.49
C ALA A 246 -5.02 -11.91 1.90
N ARG A 247 -5.65 -11.00 2.65
CA ARG A 247 -5.31 -10.69 4.04
C ARG A 247 -6.44 -11.05 4.99
N THR A 248 -6.09 -11.47 6.20
CA THR A 248 -7.03 -11.67 7.31
C THR A 248 -6.55 -10.88 8.52
N GLY A 249 -7.47 -10.40 9.36
CA GLY A 249 -7.11 -9.60 10.53
C GLY A 249 -6.18 -10.35 11.49
N LEU A 250 -6.49 -11.64 11.73
CA LEU A 250 -5.69 -12.50 12.61
C LEU A 250 -4.23 -12.58 12.19
N ILE A 251 -3.97 -12.72 10.90
CA ILE A 251 -2.59 -12.93 10.42
C ILE A 251 -1.90 -11.60 10.14
N ASN A 252 -2.59 -10.64 9.52
CA ASN A 252 -2.00 -9.34 9.19
C ASN A 252 -1.60 -8.55 10.45
N GLU A 253 -2.50 -8.44 11.43
CA GLU A 253 -2.18 -7.78 12.70
C GLU A 253 -1.27 -8.66 13.57
N GLY A 254 -1.47 -9.98 13.57
CA GLY A 254 -0.61 -10.90 14.30
C GLY A 254 0.85 -10.82 13.88
N VAL A 255 1.12 -10.65 12.59
CA VAL A 255 2.48 -10.41 12.09
C VAL A 255 3.03 -9.10 12.63
N ALA A 256 2.29 -8.00 12.56
CA ALA A 256 2.76 -6.72 13.10
C ALA A 256 3.03 -6.78 14.60
N VAL A 257 2.17 -7.46 15.37
CA VAL A 257 2.32 -7.64 16.82
C VAL A 257 3.46 -8.60 17.18
N CYS A 258 3.68 -9.66 16.39
CA CYS A 258 4.80 -10.59 16.58
C CYS A 258 6.16 -9.90 16.38
N PHE A 259 6.23 -8.91 15.49
CA PHE A 259 7.45 -8.18 15.13
C PHE A 259 7.49 -6.74 15.70
N ASP A 260 6.58 -6.38 16.61
CA ASP A 260 6.43 -5.03 17.17
C ASP A 260 7.62 -4.56 18.04
N GLN A 261 8.45 -5.51 18.47
CA GLN A 261 9.58 -5.36 19.39
C GLN A 261 9.20 -4.73 20.74
N THR A 262 8.00 -5.03 21.24
CA THR A 262 7.57 -4.68 22.58
C THR A 262 7.93 -5.78 23.59
N ASN A 263 8.23 -5.37 24.82
CA ASN A 263 8.47 -6.30 25.95
C ASN A 263 7.17 -6.66 26.69
N GLN A 264 5.99 -6.45 26.07
CA GLN A 264 4.72 -6.75 26.70
C GLN A 264 4.57 -8.27 26.89
N ASN A 265 4.10 -8.67 28.07
CA ASN A 265 3.73 -10.06 28.32
C ASN A 265 2.36 -10.36 27.70
N LYS A 266 2.35 -10.60 26.39
CA LYS A 266 1.15 -10.86 25.59
C LYS A 266 0.37 -12.08 26.11
N GLU A 267 1.06 -13.11 26.60
CA GLU A 267 0.42 -14.29 27.20
C GLU A 267 -0.39 -13.92 28.45
N GLN A 268 0.18 -13.11 29.34
CA GLN A 268 -0.53 -12.64 30.53
C GLN A 268 -1.74 -11.77 30.17
N ILE A 269 -1.59 -10.85 29.20
CA ILE A 269 -2.69 -9.99 28.74
C ILE A 269 -3.88 -10.83 28.25
N VAL A 270 -3.63 -11.86 27.43
CA VAL A 270 -4.69 -12.75 26.94
C VAL A 270 -5.33 -13.52 28.09
N LYS A 271 -4.53 -14.10 29.00
CA LYS A 271 -5.04 -14.86 30.16
C LYS A 271 -5.93 -14.01 31.08
N ASP A 272 -5.49 -12.79 31.38
CA ASP A 272 -6.26 -11.86 32.21
C ASP A 272 -7.57 -11.47 31.55
N TRP A 273 -7.56 -11.21 30.23
CA TRP A 273 -8.78 -10.91 29.47
C TRP A 273 -9.76 -12.08 29.48
N LEU A 274 -9.28 -13.31 29.25
CA LEU A 274 -10.15 -14.50 29.24
C LEU A 274 -10.80 -14.74 30.59
N LYS A 275 -10.02 -14.59 31.68
CA LYS A 275 -10.52 -14.70 33.05
C LYS A 275 -11.55 -13.62 33.38
N ALA A 276 -11.30 -12.38 32.97
CA ALA A 276 -12.20 -11.26 33.24
C ALA A 276 -13.54 -11.36 32.48
N ASN A 277 -13.57 -12.08 31.35
CA ASN A 277 -14.74 -12.20 30.48
C ASN A 277 -15.44 -13.56 30.53
N ASP A 278 -14.90 -14.53 31.28
CA ASP A 278 -15.36 -15.93 31.33
C ASP A 278 -15.54 -16.54 29.93
N LYS A 279 -14.52 -16.35 29.07
CA LYS A 279 -14.52 -16.82 27.68
C LYS A 279 -13.39 -17.80 27.41
N LYS A 280 -13.62 -18.64 26.41
CA LYS A 280 -12.58 -19.45 25.77
C LYS A 280 -12.40 -18.98 24.32
N ILE A 281 -11.19 -19.10 23.82
CA ILE A 281 -10.87 -18.81 22.43
C ILE A 281 -11.12 -20.02 21.54
N SER A 282 -11.49 -19.74 20.29
CA SER A 282 -11.31 -20.65 19.16
C SER A 282 -10.64 -19.86 18.04
N ILE A 283 -9.47 -20.32 17.61
CA ILE A 283 -8.66 -19.67 16.58
C ILE A 283 -9.39 -19.70 15.24
N GLY A 284 -9.98 -20.82 14.86
CA GLY A 284 -10.76 -20.92 13.62
C GLY A 284 -11.90 -19.90 13.56
N GLU A 285 -12.62 -19.71 14.68
CA GLU A 285 -13.70 -18.73 14.78
C GLU A 285 -13.19 -17.29 14.71
N ILE A 286 -12.12 -16.95 15.43
CA ILE A 286 -11.53 -15.60 15.39
C ILE A 286 -10.94 -15.30 14.01
N TRP A 287 -10.37 -16.31 13.34
CA TRP A 287 -9.82 -16.17 11.99
C TRP A 287 -10.92 -15.81 10.99
N ALA A 288 -12.07 -16.48 11.05
CA ALA A 288 -13.21 -16.21 10.18
C ALA A 288 -13.95 -14.91 10.55
N ASN A 289 -14.07 -14.62 11.84
CA ASN A 289 -14.96 -13.59 12.39
C ASN A 289 -14.21 -12.50 13.17
N TRP A 290 -12.98 -12.15 12.76
CA TRP A 290 -12.08 -11.20 13.44
C TRP A 290 -12.76 -9.93 13.97
N LYS A 291 -13.62 -9.31 13.16
CA LYS A 291 -14.30 -8.05 13.48
C LYS A 291 -15.28 -8.14 14.65
N ASN A 292 -15.66 -9.35 15.06
CA ASN A 292 -16.57 -9.58 16.19
C ASN A 292 -15.84 -9.58 17.55
N TYR A 293 -14.51 -9.45 17.54
CA TYR A 293 -13.68 -9.50 18.74
C TYR A 293 -12.94 -8.17 18.95
N THR A 294 -12.68 -7.84 20.21
CA THR A 294 -12.00 -6.60 20.61
C THR A 294 -10.49 -6.68 20.42
N GLU A 295 -9.87 -5.57 20.03
CA GLU A 295 -8.42 -5.47 19.80
C GLU A 295 -7.59 -5.81 21.05
N ASP A 296 -8.10 -5.50 22.25
CA ASP A 296 -7.50 -5.84 23.55
C ASP A 296 -7.22 -7.35 23.70
N LEU A 297 -8.04 -8.20 23.08
CA LEU A 297 -7.81 -9.65 23.00
C LEU A 297 -7.03 -10.00 21.74
N THR A 298 -7.53 -9.53 20.60
CA THR A 298 -7.15 -10.12 19.31
C THR A 298 -5.72 -9.80 18.92
N TYR A 299 -5.19 -8.63 19.27
CA TYR A 299 -3.83 -8.23 18.94
C TYR A 299 -2.78 -9.06 19.71
N PRO A 300 -2.80 -9.16 21.05
CA PRO A 300 -1.83 -9.99 21.76
C PRO A 300 -2.00 -11.48 21.41
N LEU A 301 -3.23 -11.97 21.25
CA LEU A 301 -3.51 -13.34 20.84
C LEU A 301 -2.94 -13.66 19.44
N SER A 302 -3.16 -12.76 18.48
CA SER A 302 -2.71 -12.95 17.11
C SER A 302 -1.18 -12.97 17.00
N GLY A 303 -0.50 -12.11 17.75
CA GLY A 303 0.96 -12.10 17.82
C GLY A 303 1.53 -13.41 18.38
N LEU A 304 0.91 -13.96 19.43
CA LEU A 304 1.29 -15.26 19.99
C LEU A 304 1.06 -16.40 18.99
N PHE A 305 -0.09 -16.40 18.33
CA PHE A 305 -0.43 -17.45 17.38
C PHE A 305 0.46 -17.41 16.12
N VAL A 306 0.73 -16.22 15.57
CA VAL A 306 1.69 -16.07 14.47
C VAL A 306 3.08 -16.56 14.86
N LYS A 307 3.53 -16.25 16.08
CA LYS A 307 4.78 -16.78 16.59
C LYS A 307 4.78 -18.31 16.64
N GLU A 308 3.71 -18.94 17.11
CA GLU A 308 3.55 -20.40 17.14
C GLU A 308 3.66 -21.01 15.74
N LEU A 309 3.02 -20.38 14.73
CA LEU A 309 3.11 -20.82 13.34
C LEU A 309 4.55 -20.73 12.82
N ILE A 310 5.26 -19.63 13.09
CA ILE A 310 6.64 -19.44 12.65
C ILE A 310 7.58 -20.44 13.33
N ASP A 311 7.46 -20.62 14.65
CA ASP A 311 8.31 -21.52 15.43
C ASP A 311 8.11 -22.98 15.01
N THR A 312 6.87 -23.36 14.65
CA THR A 312 6.54 -24.73 14.26
C THR A 312 6.86 -25.05 12.80
N PHE A 313 6.50 -24.15 11.88
CA PHE A 313 6.56 -24.43 10.43
C PHE A 313 7.77 -23.81 9.74
N GLY A 314 8.48 -22.90 10.41
CA GLY A 314 9.63 -22.20 9.87
C GLY A 314 9.26 -21.02 8.97
N LYS A 315 10.27 -20.19 8.69
CA LYS A 315 10.15 -18.95 7.92
C LYS A 315 9.61 -19.19 6.51
N GLU A 316 10.13 -20.17 5.79
CA GLU A 316 9.85 -20.38 4.37
C GLU A 316 8.37 -20.71 4.14
N LYS A 317 7.83 -21.69 4.88
CA LYS A 317 6.40 -22.03 4.83
C LYS A 317 5.53 -20.88 5.30
N PHE A 318 5.95 -20.15 6.33
CA PHE A 318 5.19 -19.00 6.80
C PHE A 318 5.09 -17.90 5.72
N ILE A 319 6.17 -17.59 5.00
CA ILE A 319 6.16 -16.60 3.93
C ILE A 319 5.31 -17.07 2.73
N GLU A 320 5.35 -18.36 2.39
CA GLU A 320 4.45 -18.94 1.37
C GLU A 320 2.98 -18.73 1.76
N PHE A 321 2.63 -19.11 2.99
CA PHE A 321 1.29 -18.91 3.55
C PHE A 321 0.90 -17.44 3.62
N PHE A 322 1.80 -16.54 4.00
CA PHE A 322 1.51 -15.11 4.18
C PHE A 322 1.00 -14.43 2.91
N SER A 323 1.29 -14.98 1.73
CA SER A 323 0.71 -14.52 0.45
C SER A 323 -0.81 -14.62 0.42
N ASN A 324 -1.40 -15.64 1.03
CA ASN A 324 -2.83 -15.83 1.14
C ASN A 324 -3.18 -16.29 2.56
N GLN A 325 -3.59 -15.32 3.37
CA GLN A 325 -3.75 -15.49 4.81
C GLN A 325 -5.06 -16.17 5.22
N THR A 326 -5.80 -16.79 4.29
CA THR A 326 -7.05 -17.47 4.62
C THR A 326 -6.80 -18.80 5.34
N TYR A 327 -7.79 -19.25 6.10
CA TYR A 327 -7.71 -20.49 6.83
C TYR A 327 -7.60 -21.71 5.89
N GLU A 328 -8.28 -21.66 4.76
CA GLU A 328 -8.25 -22.71 3.73
C GLU A 328 -6.85 -22.84 3.13
N ASN A 329 -6.19 -21.70 2.85
CA ASN A 329 -4.82 -21.71 2.35
C ASN A 329 -3.82 -22.20 3.41
N ALA A 330 -4.04 -21.84 4.68
CA ALA A 330 -3.25 -22.34 5.79
C ALA A 330 -3.23 -23.87 5.82
N LYS A 331 -4.39 -24.53 5.63
CA LYS A 331 -4.49 -25.99 5.55
C LYS A 331 -3.71 -26.59 4.38
N LEU A 332 -3.67 -25.89 3.25
CA LEU A 332 -2.90 -26.34 2.08
C LEU A 332 -1.40 -26.26 2.32
N VAL A 333 -0.91 -25.16 2.89
CA VAL A 333 0.53 -24.91 3.10
C VAL A 333 1.10 -25.69 4.29
N PHE A 334 0.37 -25.71 5.42
CA PHE A 334 0.82 -26.34 6.65
C PHE A 334 0.42 -27.82 6.76
N GLY A 335 -0.65 -28.24 6.08
CA GLY A 335 -1.12 -29.62 6.07
C GLY A 335 -1.81 -30.03 7.37
N ALA A 336 -1.85 -31.35 7.62
CA ALA A 336 -2.62 -31.95 8.73
C ALA A 336 -2.14 -31.52 10.13
N SER A 337 -0.90 -31.07 10.27
CA SER A 337 -0.37 -30.61 11.56
C SER A 337 -0.91 -29.25 12.00
N LEU A 338 -1.53 -28.47 11.11
CA LEU A 338 -2.13 -27.18 11.50
C LEU A 338 -3.22 -27.34 12.57
N ASP A 339 -4.11 -28.33 12.40
CA ASP A 339 -5.21 -28.55 13.33
C ASP A 339 -4.70 -28.98 14.72
N GLU A 340 -3.59 -29.73 14.76
CA GLU A 340 -2.91 -30.10 16.01
C GLU A 340 -2.29 -28.89 16.70
N VAL A 341 -1.54 -28.06 15.96
CA VAL A 341 -0.95 -26.81 16.47
C VAL A 341 -2.02 -25.87 17.03
N ILE A 342 -3.13 -25.68 16.31
CA ILE A 342 -4.24 -24.85 16.78
C ILE A 342 -4.81 -25.40 18.09
N LYS A 343 -5.04 -26.71 18.17
CA LYS A 343 -5.59 -27.35 19.36
C LYS A 343 -4.65 -27.23 20.55
N GLU A 344 -3.35 -27.44 20.36
CA GLU A 344 -2.34 -27.29 21.41
C GLU A 344 -2.24 -25.85 21.91
N PHE A 345 -2.24 -24.89 20.98
CA PHE A 345 -2.24 -23.46 21.29
C PHE A 345 -3.48 -23.06 22.09
N GLU A 346 -4.68 -23.47 21.65
CA GLU A 346 -5.93 -23.21 22.35
C GLU A 346 -5.95 -23.83 23.75
N ASN A 347 -5.43 -25.05 23.93
CA ASN A 347 -5.33 -25.69 25.25
C ASN A 347 -4.40 -24.91 26.19
N LYS A 348 -3.28 -24.41 25.69
CA LYS A 348 -2.33 -23.60 26.46
C LYS A 348 -2.90 -22.24 26.87
N VAL A 349 -3.71 -21.62 26.01
CA VAL A 349 -4.26 -20.28 26.25
C VAL A 349 -5.54 -20.30 27.09
N ASN A 350 -6.38 -21.33 26.94
CA ASN A 350 -7.63 -21.48 27.67
C ASN A 350 -7.47 -22.06 29.09
N THR A 351 -6.24 -22.33 29.53
CA THR A 351 -5.90 -22.77 30.90
C THR A 351 -5.39 -21.61 31.72
#